data_AF-A0A1M4N000-F1
#
_entry.id   AF-A0A1M4N000-F1
#
_cell.length_a   1.000
_cell.length_b   1.000
_cell.length_c   1.000
_cell.angle_alpha   90.00
_cell.angle_beta   90.00
_cell.angle_gamma   90.00
#
_symmetry.space_group_name_H-M   'P 1'
#
loop_
_entity.id
_entity.type
_entity.pdbx_description
1 polymer ?
#
loop_
_entity_poly.entity_id
_entity_poly.type
_entity_poly.pdbx_seq_one_letter_code
_entity_poly.pdbx_strand_id
1 'polypeptide(L)'
;MAKYSLPTGVIAGVLSLSLATNALADNDLLKGLVIGGALGAIANSAASKQRTTTKTYVQPRSSGVSSAQRESNREVQRALNHFGFPAGTADGVLGSKSRSAISQYQALLSFPVDGTLNDIERNILVTAYQRAMMGGQYVTQTVSTHPMGMRGLLMKQKEEALGVGGTTRMSGNYGGLPPEVAQAVDEIARNSGVEGTALMQRAGFIQLADMNKDGKTDYLIDTSKSGSQFWCSAQSCIARVFASTPTGFQQNDFQVTSREQIIPAAFSCQQGNCTLNDFAPQPIGTEPVAPAEPEEALPDKKMASAEGPMVPNFFKPAETAVSVSAAPFCSKIAVNTAKAGGPETAASMTSPAQAIGEQFCMLRDITIDQSETLLSQIEGFTPQQIAEQCAGFAEHMTPAIKAAAGGDREETLNATTALLQDLGMSAEQIAGTARICLGVGYRTDNMPTAIASALALSAVNLGAYDEMVGHHLATGVGGTMRPDLAVAWYDNAFEVTQKASAEPLRAPEDAEGQTLVVAASHELTGTAKPKPTLMDFSNAAATAAK
;
A
#
# COMPACT_ATOMS: atom_id res chain seq x y z
N MET A 1 -9.59 49.96 47.05
CA MET A 1 -10.83 50.66 47.47
C MET A 1 -11.62 50.93 46.20
N ALA A 2 -12.87 50.56 45.98
CA ALA A 2 -13.94 50.19 46.89
C ALA A 2 -14.84 49.08 46.32
N LYS A 3 -15.45 48.37 47.28
CA LYS A 3 -16.57 47.41 47.19
C LYS A 3 -17.78 47.99 46.44
N TYR A 4 -18.59 47.14 45.80
CA TYR A 4 -20.03 46.99 46.11
C TYR A 4 -20.60 45.70 45.49
N SER A 5 -21.47 45.05 46.28
CA SER A 5 -22.16 43.78 46.04
C SER A 5 -23.61 43.99 45.52
N LEU A 6 -24.05 43.10 44.62
CA LEU A 6 -25.36 42.40 44.45
C LEU A 6 -26.68 43.10 44.89
N PRO A 7 -27.80 42.92 44.13
CA PRO A 7 -28.54 41.65 44.20
C PRO A 7 -29.14 41.09 42.88
N THR A 8 -29.53 39.83 43.02
CA THR A 8 -30.23 38.86 42.16
C THR A 8 -31.51 39.33 41.45
N GLY A 9 -31.75 38.78 40.26
CA GLY A 9 -33.07 38.74 39.61
C GLY A 9 -33.08 37.92 38.32
N VAL A 10 -33.58 36.69 38.39
CA VAL A 10 -33.84 35.76 37.26
C VAL A 10 -35.16 36.15 36.57
N ILE A 11 -35.19 36.37 35.25
CA ILE A 11 -36.36 36.12 34.39
C ILE A 11 -35.88 35.68 32.98
N ALA A 12 -36.41 34.55 32.52
CA ALA A 12 -36.23 33.96 31.20
C ALA A 12 -36.96 34.74 30.09
N GLY A 13 -36.41 34.73 28.87
CA GLY A 13 -37.07 35.29 27.69
C GLY A 13 -36.27 35.04 26.42
N VAL A 14 -36.63 33.96 25.71
CA VAL A 14 -36.14 33.59 24.37
C VAL A 14 -36.60 34.65 23.36
N LEU A 15 -35.70 35.12 22.50
CA LEU A 15 -36.07 35.78 21.24
C LEU A 15 -35.04 35.45 20.15
N SER A 16 -35.35 34.44 19.35
CA SER A 16 -34.68 34.11 18.09
C SER A 16 -35.19 35.06 17.00
N LEU A 17 -34.31 35.82 16.36
CA LEU A 17 -34.58 36.49 15.09
C LEU A 17 -33.84 35.73 13.98
N SER A 18 -34.58 34.96 13.19
CA SER A 18 -34.13 34.41 11.91
C SER A 18 -34.93 35.08 10.80
N LEU A 19 -34.29 35.94 10.01
CA LEU A 19 -34.83 36.42 8.74
C LEU A 19 -34.56 35.36 7.68
N ALA A 20 -35.62 34.81 7.10
CA ALA A 20 -35.55 34.01 5.88
C ALA A 20 -35.78 34.89 4.65
N THR A 21 -35.02 34.63 3.58
CA THR A 21 -35.36 35.08 2.22
C THR A 21 -35.52 33.88 1.29
N ASN A 22 -36.76 33.72 0.82
CA ASN A 22 -37.27 33.31 -0.50
C ASN A 22 -36.48 32.28 -1.34
N ALA A 23 -37.15 31.21 -1.78
CA ALA A 23 -37.90 31.22 -3.05
C ALA A 23 -38.64 29.89 -3.34
N LEU A 24 -39.96 30.03 -3.50
CA LEU A 24 -40.90 29.41 -4.46
C LEU A 24 -40.57 28.03 -5.06
N ALA A 25 -41.36 27.03 -4.67
CA ALA A 25 -41.81 25.98 -5.58
C ALA A 25 -43.33 25.77 -5.39
N ASP A 26 -44.02 25.84 -6.51
CA ASP A 26 -45.47 25.90 -6.66
C ASP A 26 -46.06 24.49 -6.92
N ASN A 27 -47.36 24.39 -6.64
CA ASN A 27 -48.33 23.32 -6.96
C ASN A 27 -48.49 22.11 -6.01
N ASP A 28 -49.46 22.28 -5.09
CA ASP A 28 -50.78 21.63 -5.13
C ASP A 28 -50.78 20.11 -5.42
N LEU A 29 -51.37 19.22 -4.63
CA LEU A 29 -52.79 19.23 -4.26
C LEU A 29 -53.07 18.02 -3.36
N LEU A 30 -53.43 18.32 -2.11
CA LEU A 30 -54.49 17.68 -1.30
C LEU A 30 -54.54 16.14 -1.07
N LYS A 31 -54.49 15.86 0.25
CA LYS A 31 -55.46 15.08 1.06
C LYS A 31 -55.28 13.57 1.18
N GLY A 32 -55.09 13.14 2.43
CA GLY A 32 -55.55 11.82 2.86
C GLY A 32 -54.97 11.24 4.15
N LEU A 33 -54.92 12.03 5.24
CA LEU A 33 -54.73 11.50 6.59
C LEU A 33 -56.02 10.79 7.05
N VAL A 34 -55.96 9.50 7.38
CA VAL A 34 -56.85 8.88 8.39
C VAL A 34 -56.05 7.89 9.24
N ILE A 35 -56.15 8.13 10.54
CA ILE A 35 -55.57 7.39 11.68
C ILE A 35 -56.60 6.38 12.21
N GLY A 36 -56.12 5.25 12.76
CA GLY A 36 -56.87 4.34 13.64
C GLY A 36 -57.41 3.11 12.91
N GLY A 37 -57.46 1.91 13.47
CA GLY A 37 -57.34 1.40 14.83
C GLY A 37 -57.78 -0.07 14.80
N ALA A 38 -57.40 -0.83 15.82
CA ALA A 38 -57.39 -2.29 15.81
C ALA A 38 -58.76 -2.97 16.07
N LEU A 39 -58.80 -4.28 15.74
CA LEU A 39 -59.61 -5.39 16.28
C LEU A 39 -61.11 -5.51 15.89
N GLY A 40 -61.42 -6.66 15.27
CA GLY A 40 -62.53 -7.50 15.73
C GLY A 40 -63.61 -7.90 14.71
N ALA A 41 -63.85 -9.22 14.69
CA ALA A 41 -65.09 -9.92 14.33
C ALA A 41 -65.28 -10.46 12.91
N ILE A 42 -65.76 -11.71 12.93
CA ILE A 42 -65.95 -12.70 11.89
C ILE A 42 -67.36 -12.54 11.31
N ALA A 43 -67.52 -12.54 9.98
CA ALA A 43 -68.72 -13.03 9.33
C ALA A 43 -68.45 -13.34 7.85
N ASN A 44 -68.93 -14.51 7.43
CA ASN A 44 -68.74 -15.12 6.13
C ASN A 44 -70.03 -14.95 5.32
N SER A 45 -69.99 -14.47 4.07
CA SER A 45 -70.91 -14.94 3.01
C SER A 45 -70.66 -14.29 1.64
N ALA A 46 -70.84 -15.14 0.62
CA ALA A 46 -71.32 -14.82 -0.72
C ALA A 46 -70.31 -14.24 -1.73
N ALA A 47 -69.60 -15.18 -2.36
CA ALA A 47 -69.43 -15.30 -3.81
C ALA A 47 -69.78 -14.06 -4.65
N SER A 48 -68.76 -13.29 -5.02
CA SER A 48 -68.74 -12.60 -6.31
C SER A 48 -67.49 -13.06 -7.08
N LYS A 49 -67.73 -13.54 -8.30
CA LYS A 49 -66.71 -13.98 -9.25
C LYS A 49 -65.84 -12.78 -9.62
N GLN A 50 -64.65 -12.67 -9.05
CA GLN A 50 -63.58 -11.86 -9.62
C GLN A 50 -62.47 -12.79 -10.12
N ARG A 51 -62.21 -12.68 -11.42
CA ARG A 51 -61.13 -13.38 -12.13
C ARG A 51 -59.82 -13.14 -11.41
N THR A 52 -59.30 -14.17 -10.75
CA THR A 52 -57.93 -14.19 -10.25
C THR A 52 -57.00 -14.28 -11.44
N THR A 53 -56.51 -13.15 -11.94
CA THR A 53 -55.22 -13.13 -12.64
C THR A 53 -54.17 -13.46 -11.60
N THR A 54 -53.78 -14.72 -11.54
CA THR A 54 -52.55 -15.16 -10.86
C THR A 54 -51.40 -14.41 -11.54
N LYS A 55 -50.98 -13.28 -10.98
CA LYS A 55 -49.64 -12.76 -11.21
C LYS A 55 -48.69 -13.72 -10.53
N THR A 56 -48.30 -14.75 -11.26
CA THR A 56 -47.09 -15.50 -10.97
C THR A 56 -45.98 -14.46 -10.97
N TYR A 57 -45.48 -14.07 -9.80
CA TYR A 57 -44.19 -13.41 -9.70
C TYR A 57 -43.16 -14.45 -10.14
N VAL A 58 -42.94 -14.53 -11.45
CA VAL A 58 -41.70 -15.06 -11.99
C VAL A 58 -40.65 -14.08 -11.48
N GLN A 59 -39.96 -14.44 -10.40
CA GLN A 59 -38.71 -13.81 -10.01
C GLN A 59 -37.88 -13.67 -11.29
N PRO A 60 -37.54 -12.46 -11.76
CA PRO A 60 -36.60 -12.35 -12.85
C PRO A 60 -35.33 -13.01 -12.34
N ARG A 61 -34.92 -14.11 -12.96
CA ARG A 61 -33.57 -14.63 -12.78
C ARG A 61 -32.65 -13.46 -13.08
N SER A 62 -32.00 -12.93 -12.05
CA SER A 62 -30.97 -11.92 -12.20
C SER A 62 -29.87 -12.53 -13.07
N SER A 63 -29.90 -12.21 -14.37
CA SER A 63 -28.74 -12.23 -15.24
C SER A 63 -27.85 -10.98 -14.99
N GLY A 64 -28.00 -10.34 -13.84
CA GLY A 64 -27.26 -9.16 -13.44
C GLY A 64 -25.87 -9.55 -12.95
N VAL A 65 -24.87 -9.13 -13.71
CA VAL A 65 -23.45 -9.03 -13.33
C VAL A 65 -23.29 -8.84 -11.82
N SER A 66 -22.46 -9.64 -11.14
CA SER A 66 -22.22 -9.51 -9.69
C SER A 66 -21.53 -8.17 -9.36
N SER A 67 -21.58 -7.72 -8.11
CA SER A 67 -20.85 -6.51 -7.65
C SER A 67 -19.35 -6.62 -7.92
N ALA A 68 -18.75 -7.79 -7.63
CA ALA A 68 -17.36 -8.09 -7.94
C ALA A 68 -17.05 -8.03 -9.44
N GLN A 69 -17.96 -8.54 -10.29
CA GLN A 69 -17.80 -8.44 -11.74
C GLN A 69 -17.96 -7.01 -12.25
N ARG A 70 -18.81 -6.19 -11.62
CA ARG A 70 -18.91 -4.75 -11.94
C ARG A 70 -17.62 -4.01 -11.59
N GLU A 71 -17.01 -4.29 -10.44
CA GLU A 71 -15.70 -3.71 -10.09
C GLU A 71 -14.62 -4.13 -11.09
N SER A 72 -14.55 -5.43 -11.39
CA SER A 72 -13.65 -5.95 -12.42
C SER A 72 -13.83 -5.27 -13.79
N ASN A 73 -15.07 -4.96 -14.17
CA ASN A 73 -15.38 -4.24 -15.41
C ASN A 73 -14.99 -2.75 -15.33
N ARG A 74 -15.12 -2.10 -14.16
CA ARG A 74 -14.67 -0.72 -13.95
C ARG A 74 -13.16 -0.62 -14.12
N GLU A 75 -12.42 -1.55 -13.54
CA GLU A 75 -10.96 -1.65 -13.68
C GLU A 75 -10.55 -1.75 -15.17
N VAL A 76 -11.23 -2.60 -15.94
CA VAL A 76 -11.03 -2.71 -17.40
C VAL A 76 -11.30 -1.38 -18.11
N GLN A 77 -12.40 -0.70 -17.80
CA GLN A 77 -12.74 0.59 -18.41
C GLN A 77 -11.71 1.68 -18.06
N ARG A 78 -11.22 1.73 -16.80
CA ARG A 78 -10.15 2.64 -16.37
C ARG A 78 -8.85 2.35 -17.12
N ALA A 79 -8.44 1.10 -17.19
CA ALA A 79 -7.23 0.68 -17.89
C ALA A 79 -7.29 1.01 -19.40
N LEU A 80 -8.41 0.70 -20.07
CA LEU A 80 -8.61 1.05 -21.47
C LEU A 80 -8.48 2.57 -21.70
N ASN A 81 -9.17 3.36 -20.90
CA ASN A 81 -9.12 4.82 -21.00
C ASN A 81 -7.70 5.36 -20.74
N HIS A 82 -6.98 4.81 -19.75
CA HIS A 82 -5.61 5.19 -19.43
C HIS A 82 -4.66 4.99 -20.62
N PHE A 83 -4.79 3.87 -21.33
CA PHE A 83 -4.03 3.60 -22.56
C PHE A 83 -4.61 4.28 -23.80
N GLY A 84 -5.57 5.19 -23.65
CA GLY A 84 -6.16 5.99 -24.72
C GLY A 84 -7.14 5.21 -25.62
N PHE A 85 -7.68 4.09 -25.15
CA PHE A 85 -8.80 3.40 -25.81
C PHE A 85 -10.11 3.91 -25.20
N PRO A 86 -10.95 4.64 -25.95
CA PRO A 86 -12.10 5.33 -25.37
C PRO A 86 -13.23 4.36 -25.00
N ALA A 87 -13.22 3.87 -23.76
CA ALA A 87 -14.18 2.89 -23.25
C ALA A 87 -15.47 3.51 -22.70
N GLY A 88 -15.51 4.84 -22.54
CA GLY A 88 -16.58 5.58 -21.87
C GLY A 88 -16.31 5.74 -20.37
N THR A 89 -17.33 6.15 -19.61
CA THR A 89 -17.22 6.24 -18.14
C THR A 89 -16.98 4.85 -17.54
N ALA A 90 -16.11 4.76 -16.53
CA ALA A 90 -15.84 3.51 -15.82
C ALA A 90 -16.97 3.16 -14.83
N ASP A 91 -18.13 2.75 -15.36
CA ASP A 91 -19.38 2.46 -14.64
C ASP A 91 -19.59 0.95 -14.33
N GLY A 92 -18.70 0.09 -14.82
CA GLY A 92 -18.76 -1.36 -14.65
C GLY A 92 -19.69 -2.07 -15.65
N VAL A 93 -20.25 -1.33 -16.61
CA VAL A 93 -21.15 -1.84 -17.66
C VAL A 93 -20.43 -1.82 -19.01
N LEU A 94 -20.02 -3.00 -19.48
CA LEU A 94 -19.34 -3.15 -20.77
C LEU A 94 -20.31 -3.00 -21.95
N GLY A 95 -20.56 -1.74 -22.32
CA GLY A 95 -21.41 -1.33 -23.44
C GLY A 95 -20.67 -1.31 -24.80
N SER A 96 -21.30 -0.69 -25.81
CA SER A 96 -20.74 -0.59 -27.16
C SER A 96 -19.40 0.15 -27.22
N LYS A 97 -19.22 1.21 -26.40
CA LYS A 97 -17.96 1.94 -26.29
C LYS A 97 -16.84 1.07 -25.73
N SER A 98 -17.11 0.33 -24.65
CA SER A 98 -16.12 -0.58 -24.06
C SER A 98 -15.77 -1.72 -25.02
N ARG A 99 -16.74 -2.31 -25.73
CA ARG A 99 -16.46 -3.32 -26.78
C ARG A 99 -15.59 -2.75 -27.90
N SER A 100 -15.86 -1.53 -28.36
CA SER A 100 -15.03 -0.86 -29.38
C SER A 100 -13.60 -0.60 -28.89
N ALA A 101 -13.45 -0.16 -27.64
CA ALA A 101 -12.15 0.03 -27.00
C ALA A 101 -11.38 -1.30 -26.85
N ILE A 102 -12.07 -2.38 -26.48
CA ILE A 102 -11.49 -3.73 -26.42
C ILE A 102 -11.01 -4.17 -27.81
N SER A 103 -11.80 -3.96 -28.87
CA SER A 103 -11.38 -4.29 -30.23
C SER A 103 -10.13 -3.52 -30.67
N GLN A 104 -9.99 -2.25 -30.27
CA GLN A 104 -8.79 -1.45 -30.56
C GLN A 104 -7.57 -1.95 -29.78
N TYR A 105 -7.76 -2.32 -28.52
CA TYR A 105 -6.75 -2.95 -27.68
C TYR A 105 -6.27 -4.28 -28.27
N GLN A 106 -7.21 -5.15 -28.67
CA GLN A 106 -6.91 -6.43 -29.32
C GLN A 106 -6.15 -6.23 -30.63
N ALA A 107 -6.58 -5.26 -31.45
CA ALA A 107 -5.90 -4.93 -32.70
C ALA A 107 -4.47 -4.42 -32.48
N LEU A 108 -4.24 -3.56 -31.48
CA LEU A 108 -2.91 -3.07 -31.12
C LEU A 108 -1.98 -4.23 -30.75
N LEU A 109 -2.49 -5.17 -29.97
CA LEU A 109 -1.73 -6.30 -29.47
C LEU A 109 -1.82 -7.53 -30.38
N SER A 110 -2.33 -7.44 -31.60
CA SER A 110 -2.48 -8.60 -32.51
C SER A 110 -3.16 -9.82 -31.86
N PHE A 111 -4.14 -9.58 -30.99
CA PHE A 111 -5.07 -10.60 -30.51
C PHE A 111 -6.23 -10.78 -31.51
N PRO A 112 -6.98 -11.90 -31.44
CA PRO A 112 -8.25 -12.01 -32.13
C PRO A 112 -9.17 -10.84 -31.76
N VAL A 113 -9.66 -10.11 -32.77
CA VAL A 113 -10.49 -8.91 -32.56
C VAL A 113 -11.96 -9.32 -32.50
N ASP A 114 -12.42 -9.75 -31.34
CA ASP A 114 -13.82 -10.14 -31.08
C ASP A 114 -14.59 -9.13 -30.21
N GLY A 115 -13.89 -8.12 -29.66
CA GLY A 115 -14.48 -7.09 -28.80
C GLY A 115 -14.84 -7.58 -27.40
N THR A 116 -14.31 -8.73 -26.98
CA THR A 116 -14.49 -9.32 -25.66
C THR A 116 -13.15 -9.73 -25.04
N LEU A 117 -12.92 -9.44 -23.75
CA LEU A 117 -11.67 -9.83 -23.10
C LEU A 117 -11.77 -11.25 -22.54
N ASN A 118 -10.82 -12.10 -22.90
CA ASN A 118 -10.53 -13.31 -22.12
C ASN A 118 -9.63 -13.00 -20.92
N ASP A 119 -9.40 -13.99 -20.04
CA ASP A 119 -8.64 -13.80 -18.80
C ASP A 119 -7.20 -13.32 -19.04
N ILE A 120 -6.53 -13.82 -20.08
CA ILE A 120 -5.16 -13.44 -20.42
C ILE A 120 -5.13 -11.99 -20.90
N GLU A 121 -6.01 -11.65 -21.83
CA GLU A 121 -6.14 -10.29 -22.37
C GLU A 121 -6.49 -9.29 -21.29
N ARG A 122 -7.40 -9.64 -20.37
CA ARG A 122 -7.75 -8.83 -19.20
C ARG A 122 -6.54 -8.66 -18.28
N ASN A 123 -5.83 -9.74 -17.97
CA ASN A 123 -4.68 -9.70 -17.07
C ASN A 123 -3.56 -8.81 -17.65
N ILE A 124 -3.27 -8.92 -18.94
CA ILE A 124 -2.28 -8.05 -19.61
C ILE A 124 -2.68 -6.59 -19.50
N LEU A 125 -3.93 -6.25 -19.81
CA LEU A 125 -4.43 -4.88 -19.75
C LEU A 125 -4.34 -4.30 -18.34
N VAL A 126 -4.84 -5.05 -17.35
CA VAL A 126 -4.91 -4.62 -15.96
C VAL A 126 -3.51 -4.53 -15.33
N THR A 127 -2.65 -5.52 -15.55
CA THR A 127 -1.29 -5.53 -14.99
C THR A 127 -0.45 -4.40 -15.60
N ALA A 128 -0.56 -4.15 -16.90
CA ALA A 128 0.11 -3.01 -17.52
C ALA A 128 -0.38 -1.68 -16.94
N TYR A 129 -1.70 -1.57 -16.67
CA TYR A 129 -2.28 -0.38 -16.05
C TYR A 129 -1.78 -0.17 -14.63
N GLN A 130 -1.76 -1.21 -13.80
CA GLN A 130 -1.19 -1.16 -12.44
C GLN A 130 0.28 -0.73 -12.46
N ARG A 131 1.08 -1.26 -13.41
CA ARG A 131 2.46 -0.81 -13.60
C ARG A 131 2.55 0.66 -14.01
N ALA A 132 1.71 1.09 -14.94
CA ALA A 132 1.67 2.48 -15.37
C ALA A 132 1.33 3.43 -14.21
N MET A 133 0.40 3.04 -13.32
CA MET A 133 0.04 3.79 -12.10
C MET A 133 1.19 3.81 -11.08
N MET A 134 1.87 2.68 -10.86
CA MET A 134 3.05 2.62 -9.97
C MET A 134 4.24 3.44 -10.52
N GLY A 135 4.30 3.66 -11.84
CA GLY A 135 5.36 4.40 -12.50
C GLY A 135 6.74 3.75 -12.35
N GLY A 136 7.75 4.56 -12.08
CA GLY A 136 9.13 4.11 -11.87
C GLY A 136 9.97 4.01 -13.15
N GLN A 137 11.24 3.63 -12.98
CA GLN A 137 12.23 3.65 -14.08
C GLN A 137 11.83 2.75 -15.25
N TYR A 138 11.20 1.60 -15.00
CA TYR A 138 10.71 0.72 -16.07
C TYR A 138 9.63 1.40 -16.93
N VAL A 139 8.68 2.09 -16.30
CA VAL A 139 7.64 2.84 -17.01
C VAL A 139 8.24 4.01 -17.77
N THR A 140 9.10 4.81 -17.12
CA THR A 140 9.80 5.93 -17.75
C THR A 140 10.64 5.47 -18.95
N GLN A 141 11.38 4.36 -18.81
CA GLN A 141 12.19 3.80 -19.88
C GLN A 141 11.32 3.25 -21.01
N THR A 142 10.27 2.51 -20.71
CA THR A 142 9.36 1.96 -21.72
C THR A 142 8.68 3.08 -22.50
N VAL A 143 8.15 4.09 -21.81
CA VAL A 143 7.51 5.25 -22.44
C VAL A 143 8.50 6.05 -23.30
N SER A 144 9.75 6.19 -22.85
CA SER A 144 10.78 6.96 -23.57
C SER A 144 11.37 6.21 -24.77
N THR A 145 11.45 4.88 -24.71
CA THR A 145 12.12 4.07 -25.73
C THR A 145 11.16 3.41 -26.72
N HIS A 146 9.91 3.18 -26.32
CA HIS A 146 8.94 2.52 -27.16
C HIS A 146 8.25 3.54 -28.09
N PRO A 147 8.19 3.30 -29.42
CA PRO A 147 7.56 4.23 -30.38
C PRO A 147 6.09 4.55 -30.14
N MET A 148 5.43 3.85 -29.21
CA MET A 148 4.01 3.99 -28.88
C MET A 148 3.79 4.63 -27.50
N GLY A 149 4.84 5.17 -26.89
CA GLY A 149 4.79 5.79 -25.56
C GLY A 149 4.20 4.84 -24.51
N MET A 150 3.18 5.29 -23.79
CA MET A 150 2.51 4.52 -22.73
C MET A 150 1.91 3.19 -23.23
N ARG A 151 1.45 3.12 -24.48
CA ARG A 151 0.97 1.85 -25.07
C ARG A 151 2.06 0.81 -25.25
N GLY A 152 3.34 1.20 -25.19
CA GLY A 152 4.47 0.28 -25.17
C GLY A 152 4.45 -0.66 -23.96
N LEU A 153 3.88 -0.23 -22.83
CA LEU A 153 3.73 -1.09 -21.66
C LEU A 153 2.82 -2.29 -21.93
N LEU A 154 1.75 -2.11 -22.71
CA LEU A 154 0.85 -3.21 -23.09
C LEU A 154 1.58 -4.25 -23.95
N MET A 155 2.48 -3.80 -24.83
CA MET A 155 3.28 -4.69 -25.66
C MET A 155 4.29 -5.47 -24.83
N LYS A 156 5.01 -4.78 -23.93
CA LYS A 156 5.94 -5.43 -23.00
C LYS A 156 5.24 -6.42 -22.07
N GLN A 157 4.08 -6.05 -21.54
CA GLN A 157 3.27 -6.94 -20.71
C GLN A 157 2.76 -8.16 -21.49
N LYS A 158 2.38 -7.99 -22.76
CA LYS A 158 1.99 -9.10 -23.64
C LYS A 158 3.16 -10.05 -23.90
N GLU A 159 4.35 -9.52 -24.22
CA GLU A 159 5.57 -10.30 -24.42
C GLU A 159 5.88 -11.17 -23.20
N GLU A 160 5.79 -10.59 -22.00
CA GLU A 160 5.97 -11.27 -20.72
C GLU A 160 4.89 -12.35 -20.48
N ALA A 161 3.62 -12.02 -20.70
CA ALA A 161 2.49 -12.92 -20.45
C ALA A 161 2.43 -14.13 -21.40
N LEU A 162 2.88 -13.96 -22.65
CA LEU A 162 2.90 -15.04 -23.66
C LEU A 162 4.23 -15.80 -23.69
N GLY A 163 5.26 -15.32 -23.01
CA GLY A 163 6.59 -15.96 -22.99
C GLY A 163 7.29 -15.98 -24.36
N VAL A 164 6.90 -15.09 -25.29
CA VAL A 164 7.41 -15.04 -26.68
C VAL A 164 8.61 -14.10 -26.85
N GLY A 165 9.04 -13.41 -25.77
CA GLY A 165 10.32 -12.69 -25.71
C GLY A 165 11.37 -13.49 -24.95
N GLY A 166 12.52 -13.77 -25.57
CA GLY A 166 13.59 -14.61 -25.00
C GLY A 166 13.99 -14.23 -23.57
N THR A 167 13.91 -15.22 -22.67
CA THR A 167 14.65 -15.38 -21.39
C THR A 167 15.01 -14.14 -20.57
N THR A 168 14.22 -13.07 -20.62
CA THR A 168 14.34 -11.95 -19.69
C THR A 168 13.19 -12.05 -18.71
N ARG A 169 13.29 -13.04 -17.82
CA ARG A 169 12.50 -13.02 -16.57
C ARG A 169 12.99 -11.82 -15.77
N MET A 170 12.03 -11.08 -15.20
CA MET A 170 12.22 -9.89 -14.38
C MET A 170 13.49 -10.02 -13.53
N SER A 171 14.52 -9.29 -13.94
CA SER A 171 15.73 -9.20 -13.15
C SER A 171 15.65 -7.94 -12.30
N GLY A 172 15.88 -8.05 -11.00
CA GLY A 172 15.95 -6.89 -10.12
C GLY A 172 16.99 -5.89 -10.64
N ASN A 173 16.66 -4.61 -10.68
CA ASN A 173 17.63 -3.58 -11.06
C ASN A 173 18.59 -3.32 -9.89
N TYR A 174 19.67 -4.10 -9.83
CA TYR A 174 20.69 -4.06 -8.77
C TYR A 174 21.78 -3.02 -9.06
N GLY A 175 21.41 -1.77 -9.33
CA GLY A 175 22.38 -0.69 -9.51
C GLY A 175 23.26 -0.83 -10.76
N GLY A 176 22.71 -1.33 -11.86
CA GLY A 176 23.42 -1.45 -13.14
C GLY A 176 24.16 -2.78 -13.35
N LEU A 177 23.88 -3.81 -12.54
CA LEU A 177 24.37 -5.16 -12.83
C LEU A 177 23.91 -5.62 -14.23
N PRO A 178 24.76 -6.35 -14.96
CA PRO A 178 24.36 -7.04 -16.18
C PRO A 178 23.17 -7.97 -15.91
N PRO A 179 22.23 -8.12 -16.86
CA PRO A 179 21.00 -8.88 -16.66
C PRO A 179 21.27 -10.34 -16.28
N GLU A 180 22.34 -10.95 -16.79
CA GLU A 180 22.72 -12.33 -16.45
C GLU A 180 23.12 -12.47 -14.97
N VAL A 181 23.89 -11.50 -14.47
CA VAL A 181 24.35 -11.46 -13.07
C VAL A 181 23.16 -11.18 -12.15
N ALA A 182 22.33 -10.22 -12.53
CA ALA A 182 21.15 -9.84 -11.77
C ALA A 182 20.12 -11.00 -11.69
N GLN A 183 19.92 -11.77 -12.77
CA GLN A 183 19.07 -12.96 -12.75
C GLN A 183 19.58 -14.03 -11.76
N ALA A 184 20.90 -14.19 -11.64
CA ALA A 184 21.46 -15.09 -10.65
C ALA A 184 21.28 -14.59 -9.22
N VAL A 185 21.33 -13.28 -8.98
CA VAL A 185 20.96 -12.70 -7.67
C VAL A 185 19.51 -13.05 -7.33
N ASP A 186 18.58 -12.90 -8.29
CA ASP A 186 17.16 -13.24 -8.11
C ASP A 186 16.93 -14.75 -7.87
N GLU A 187 17.69 -15.61 -8.54
CA GLU A 187 17.68 -17.05 -8.30
C GLU A 187 18.14 -17.39 -6.89
N ILE A 188 19.27 -16.83 -6.46
CA ILE A 188 19.83 -17.06 -5.13
C ILE A 188 18.87 -16.53 -4.06
N ALA A 189 18.32 -15.33 -4.25
CA ALA A 189 17.32 -14.70 -3.38
C ALA A 189 16.12 -15.61 -3.13
N ARG A 190 15.47 -16.06 -4.22
CA ARG A 190 14.30 -16.94 -4.16
C ARG A 190 14.57 -18.24 -3.43
N ASN A 191 15.69 -18.90 -3.76
CA ASN A 191 16.08 -20.18 -3.15
C ASN A 191 16.66 -20.03 -1.74
N SER A 192 16.84 -18.79 -1.28
CA SER A 192 17.29 -18.46 0.08
C SER A 192 16.19 -17.86 0.95
N GLY A 193 15.00 -17.57 0.38
CA GLY A 193 13.91 -16.94 1.10
C GLY A 193 14.22 -15.51 1.55
N VAL A 194 15.10 -14.80 0.83
CA VAL A 194 15.49 -13.41 1.13
C VAL A 194 15.34 -12.54 -0.12
N GLU A 195 15.09 -11.25 0.06
CA GLU A 195 15.02 -10.30 -1.06
C GLU A 195 16.38 -10.12 -1.74
N GLY A 196 16.40 -10.02 -3.07
CA GLY A 196 17.65 -9.88 -3.80
C GLY A 196 18.36 -8.55 -3.54
N THR A 197 17.62 -7.48 -3.27
CA THR A 197 18.19 -6.18 -2.84
C THR A 197 18.88 -6.30 -1.48
N ALA A 198 18.34 -7.12 -0.58
CA ALA A 198 18.97 -7.41 0.71
C ALA A 198 20.24 -8.26 0.56
N LEU A 199 20.29 -9.18 -0.41
CA LEU A 199 21.54 -9.89 -0.75
C LEU A 199 22.61 -8.94 -1.27
N MET A 200 22.24 -8.00 -2.15
CA MET A 200 23.15 -7.01 -2.70
C MET A 200 23.79 -6.07 -1.66
N GLN A 201 23.12 -5.85 -0.54
CA GLN A 201 23.66 -5.07 0.58
C GLN A 201 24.63 -5.86 1.47
N ARG A 202 24.75 -7.19 1.29
CA ARG A 202 25.67 -8.01 2.09
C ARG A 202 27.09 -7.85 1.56
N ALA A 203 27.97 -7.35 2.42
CA ALA A 203 29.37 -7.19 2.09
C ALA A 203 30.00 -8.50 1.57
N GLY A 204 30.62 -8.42 0.40
CA GLY A 204 31.27 -9.56 -0.26
C GLY A 204 30.32 -10.51 -1.00
N PHE A 205 29.00 -10.27 -1.02
CA PHE A 205 28.06 -11.11 -1.79
C PHE A 205 28.34 -11.03 -3.29
N ILE A 206 28.63 -9.84 -3.82
CA ILE A 206 29.20 -9.67 -5.15
C ILE A 206 30.61 -9.10 -5.02
N GLN A 207 31.55 -9.75 -5.69
CA GLN A 207 32.94 -9.33 -5.79
C GLN A 207 33.25 -9.06 -7.27
N LEU A 208 33.99 -7.99 -7.53
CA LEU A 208 34.33 -7.53 -8.87
C LEU A 208 35.82 -7.76 -9.11
N ALA A 209 36.16 -8.30 -10.27
CA ALA A 209 37.55 -8.50 -10.70
C ALA A 209 37.62 -8.62 -12.22
N ASP A 210 38.80 -8.47 -12.81
CA ASP A 210 39.05 -8.85 -14.21
C ASP A 210 39.76 -10.21 -14.19
N MET A 211 38.99 -11.31 -14.15
CA MET A 211 39.46 -12.68 -13.96
C MET A 211 39.97 -13.31 -15.26
N ASN A 212 39.51 -12.82 -16.42
CA ASN A 212 39.98 -13.26 -17.73
C ASN A 212 41.02 -12.31 -18.38
N LYS A 213 41.33 -11.19 -17.72
CA LYS A 213 42.30 -10.16 -18.15
C LYS A 213 41.95 -9.50 -19.48
N ASP A 214 40.66 -9.36 -19.77
CA ASP A 214 40.16 -8.72 -20.98
C ASP A 214 39.88 -7.21 -20.82
N GLY A 215 40.12 -6.66 -19.62
CA GLY A 215 39.90 -5.27 -19.29
C GLY A 215 38.45 -4.92 -18.97
N LYS A 216 37.53 -5.90 -18.95
CA LYS A 216 36.15 -5.73 -18.49
C LYS A 216 35.99 -6.28 -17.07
N THR A 217 34.95 -5.80 -16.39
CA THR A 217 34.61 -6.28 -15.05
C THR A 217 33.88 -7.61 -15.13
N ASP A 218 34.44 -8.63 -14.49
CA ASP A 218 33.82 -9.91 -14.18
C ASP A 218 33.20 -9.90 -12.77
N TYR A 219 32.25 -10.80 -12.54
CA TYR A 219 31.50 -10.86 -11.29
C TYR A 219 31.65 -12.23 -10.64
N LEU A 220 31.98 -12.25 -9.35
CA LEU A 220 31.92 -13.44 -8.51
C LEU A 220 30.81 -13.25 -7.49
N ILE A 221 29.85 -14.18 -7.45
CA ILE A 221 28.79 -14.21 -6.44
C ILE A 221 29.15 -15.22 -5.34
N ASP A 222 29.31 -14.72 -4.12
CA ASP A 222 29.56 -15.51 -2.92
C ASP A 222 28.25 -15.97 -2.27
N THR A 223 27.82 -17.18 -2.62
CA THR A 223 26.57 -17.73 -2.07
C THR A 223 26.66 -18.09 -0.60
N SER A 224 27.84 -18.08 0.03
CA SER A 224 27.94 -18.19 1.49
C SER A 224 27.27 -17.02 2.20
N LYS A 225 27.19 -15.87 1.53
CA LYS A 225 26.46 -14.70 2.01
C LYS A 225 24.96 -14.80 1.79
N SER A 226 24.43 -15.85 1.16
CA SER A 226 22.99 -16.02 0.94
C SER A 226 22.21 -16.37 2.23
N GLY A 227 22.88 -16.99 3.19
CA GLY A 227 22.25 -17.51 4.41
C GLY A 227 21.48 -18.82 4.22
N SER A 228 21.53 -19.41 3.02
CA SER A 228 20.81 -20.64 2.68
C SER A 228 21.72 -21.87 2.75
N GLN A 229 21.26 -22.90 3.45
CA GLN A 229 21.91 -24.22 3.47
C GLN A 229 21.89 -24.91 2.11
N PHE A 230 20.97 -24.52 1.22
CA PHE A 230 20.89 -25.03 -0.14
C PHE A 230 22.10 -24.59 -0.98
N TRP A 231 22.50 -23.32 -0.84
CA TRP A 231 23.64 -22.77 -1.60
C TRP A 231 24.98 -22.95 -0.89
N CYS A 232 24.98 -22.94 0.44
CA CYS A 232 26.20 -23.08 1.25
C CYS A 232 25.92 -23.80 2.56
N SER A 233 26.33 -25.06 2.59
CA SER A 233 26.22 -25.96 3.74
C SER A 233 27.45 -25.88 4.65
N ALA A 234 27.54 -26.78 5.64
CA ALA A 234 28.74 -26.93 6.46
C ALA A 234 29.95 -27.52 5.70
N GLN A 235 29.72 -28.27 4.62
CA GLN A 235 30.76 -29.06 3.93
C GLN A 235 31.10 -28.53 2.53
N SER A 236 30.19 -27.78 1.91
CA SER A 236 30.42 -27.20 0.59
C SER A 236 29.54 -25.99 0.33
N CYS A 237 30.02 -25.08 -0.50
CA CYS A 237 29.32 -23.88 -0.94
C CYS A 237 29.45 -23.71 -2.45
N ILE A 238 28.49 -23.04 -3.07
CA ILE A 238 28.53 -22.74 -4.49
C ILE A 238 29.16 -21.36 -4.70
N ALA A 239 30.18 -21.27 -5.55
CA ALA A 239 30.73 -20.02 -6.04
C ALA A 239 30.30 -19.86 -7.50
N ARG A 240 29.71 -18.72 -7.86
CA ARG A 240 29.23 -18.48 -9.23
C ARG A 240 30.01 -17.34 -9.86
N VAL A 241 30.69 -17.62 -10.96
CA VAL A 241 31.55 -16.68 -11.69
C VAL A 241 30.89 -16.31 -13.02
N PHE A 242 30.82 -15.02 -13.30
CA PHE A 242 30.41 -14.45 -14.58
C PHE A 242 31.62 -13.80 -15.23
N ALA A 243 32.26 -14.53 -16.14
CA ALA A 243 33.37 -14.00 -16.92
C ALA A 243 32.85 -13.31 -18.17
N SER A 244 33.39 -12.13 -18.44
CA SER A 244 33.06 -11.30 -19.59
C SER A 244 33.40 -12.03 -20.89
N THR A 245 32.61 -11.74 -21.91
CA THR A 245 32.79 -12.20 -23.28
C THR A 245 32.58 -11.00 -24.23
N PRO A 246 32.84 -11.15 -25.54
CA PRO A 246 32.53 -10.08 -26.49
C PRO A 246 31.05 -9.66 -26.52
N THR A 247 30.13 -10.58 -26.22
CA THR A 247 28.68 -10.39 -26.39
C THR A 247 27.89 -10.34 -25.08
N GLY A 248 28.52 -10.53 -23.91
CA GLY A 248 27.83 -10.59 -22.61
C GLY A 248 28.68 -11.28 -21.55
N PHE A 249 28.06 -12.10 -20.71
CA PHE A 249 28.75 -12.86 -19.65
C PHE A 249 28.51 -14.36 -19.78
N GLN A 250 29.55 -15.14 -19.53
CA GLN A 250 29.47 -16.59 -19.40
C GLN A 250 29.43 -16.97 -17.92
N GLN A 251 28.36 -17.66 -17.50
CA GLN A 251 28.23 -18.16 -16.14
C GLN A 251 29.01 -19.47 -15.97
N ASN A 252 29.73 -19.59 -14.85
CA ASN A 252 30.49 -20.75 -14.42
C ASN A 252 30.21 -21.01 -12.92
N ASP A 253 29.61 -22.16 -12.59
CA ASP A 253 29.28 -22.52 -11.21
C ASP A 253 30.30 -23.54 -10.67
N PHE A 254 30.84 -23.30 -9.47
CA PHE A 254 31.82 -24.15 -8.81
C PHE A 254 31.33 -24.57 -7.42
N GLN A 255 31.54 -25.83 -7.07
CA GLN A 255 31.39 -26.28 -5.69
C GLN A 255 32.74 -26.16 -4.98
N VAL A 256 32.81 -25.31 -3.97
CA VAL A 256 33.99 -25.12 -3.12
C VAL A 256 33.80 -25.84 -1.77
N THR A 257 34.88 -26.26 -1.14
CA THR A 257 34.84 -26.97 0.15
C THR A 257 35.04 -26.03 1.34
N SER A 258 35.52 -24.81 1.10
CA SER A 258 35.76 -23.78 2.13
C SER A 258 35.28 -22.41 1.64
N ARG A 259 34.73 -21.59 2.55
CA ARG A 259 34.21 -20.24 2.24
C ARG A 259 35.34 -19.29 1.83
N GLU A 260 36.53 -19.54 2.33
CA GLU A 260 37.76 -18.80 2.04
C GLU A 260 38.21 -18.96 0.58
N GLN A 261 37.73 -20.00 -0.12
CA GLN A 261 38.00 -20.21 -1.55
C GLN A 261 37.13 -19.32 -2.47
N ILE A 262 36.12 -18.63 -1.92
CA ILE A 262 35.20 -17.78 -2.70
C ILE A 262 35.75 -16.36 -2.81
N ILE A 263 36.91 -16.24 -3.46
CA ILE A 263 37.58 -14.98 -3.77
C ILE A 263 38.02 -14.96 -5.24
N PRO A 264 38.07 -13.79 -5.92
CA PRO A 264 38.41 -13.74 -7.34
C PRO A 264 39.75 -14.38 -7.69
N ALA A 265 40.74 -14.28 -6.80
CA ALA A 265 42.08 -14.85 -6.99
C ALA A 265 42.11 -16.38 -7.07
N ALA A 266 41.05 -17.07 -6.60
CA ALA A 266 40.94 -18.52 -6.68
C ALA A 266 40.50 -19.00 -8.08
N PHE A 267 40.06 -18.10 -8.97
CA PHE A 267 39.54 -18.44 -10.29
C PHE A 267 40.46 -17.91 -11.40
N SER A 268 40.67 -18.72 -12.43
CA SER A 268 41.34 -18.30 -13.66
C SER A 268 40.40 -18.52 -14.83
N CYS A 269 40.16 -17.48 -15.63
CA CYS A 269 39.21 -17.54 -16.74
C CYS A 269 39.89 -17.32 -18.09
N GLN A 270 39.44 -18.05 -19.13
CA GLN A 270 39.90 -17.90 -20.50
C GLN A 270 38.69 -17.90 -21.45
N GLN A 271 38.49 -16.80 -22.19
CA GLN A 271 37.39 -16.64 -23.15
C GLN A 271 36.00 -16.93 -22.55
N GLY A 272 35.79 -16.56 -21.29
CA GLY A 272 34.54 -16.80 -20.55
C GLY A 272 34.46 -18.11 -19.77
N ASN A 273 35.34 -19.09 -20.03
CA ASN A 273 35.37 -20.35 -19.27
C ASN A 273 36.34 -20.25 -18.10
N CYS A 274 35.89 -20.58 -16.90
CA CYS A 274 36.70 -20.45 -15.69
C CYS A 274 37.10 -21.81 -15.12
N THR A 275 38.23 -21.85 -14.43
CA THR A 275 38.68 -22.98 -13.63
C THR A 275 38.98 -22.52 -12.21
N LEU A 276 38.63 -23.34 -11.22
CA LEU A 276 39.06 -23.16 -9.83
C LEU A 276 40.52 -23.62 -9.72
N ASN A 277 41.40 -22.73 -9.29
CA ASN A 277 42.78 -23.05 -9.01
C ASN A 277 42.92 -23.70 -7.63
N ASP A 278 43.87 -24.61 -7.46
CA ASP A 278 44.22 -25.16 -6.16
C ASP A 278 44.85 -24.05 -5.29
N PHE A 279 44.00 -23.31 -4.59
CA PHE A 279 44.43 -22.30 -3.63
C PHE A 279 44.79 -23.01 -2.32
N ALA A 280 46.07 -23.33 -2.14
CA ALA A 280 46.60 -23.60 -0.82
C ALA A 280 46.76 -22.24 -0.11
N PRO A 281 46.06 -21.98 1.01
CA PRO A 281 46.26 -20.74 1.76
C PRO A 281 47.73 -20.65 2.16
N GLN A 282 48.47 -19.73 1.55
CA GLN A 282 49.82 -19.43 1.98
C GLN A 282 49.72 -18.75 3.35
N PRO A 283 50.48 -19.20 4.37
CA PRO A 283 50.58 -18.46 5.61
C PRO A 283 51.08 -17.05 5.30
N ILE A 284 50.41 -16.06 5.86
CA ILE A 284 50.79 -14.64 5.76
C ILE A 284 52.25 -14.55 6.22
N GLY A 285 53.15 -14.29 5.27
CA GLY A 285 54.56 -14.08 5.55
C GLY A 285 54.73 -12.83 6.40
N THR A 286 55.42 -12.95 7.52
CA THR A 286 55.92 -11.82 8.29
C THR A 286 57.00 -11.10 7.47
N GLU A 287 56.60 -10.08 6.71
CA GLU A 287 57.57 -9.14 6.16
C GLU A 287 58.18 -8.31 7.31
N PRO A 288 59.51 -8.14 7.35
CA PRO A 288 60.15 -7.32 8.36
C PRO A 288 59.88 -5.84 8.08
N VAL A 289 59.27 -5.17 9.05
CA VAL A 289 59.09 -3.71 9.09
C VAL A 289 60.47 -3.04 9.03
N ALA A 290 60.69 -2.22 8.00
CA ALA A 290 61.86 -1.36 7.91
C ALA A 290 61.82 -0.27 9.01
N PRO A 291 62.97 0.15 9.59
CA PRO A 291 62.96 1.16 10.64
C PRO A 291 62.55 2.53 10.08
N ALA A 292 61.55 3.16 10.72
CA ALA A 292 61.14 4.53 10.43
C ALA A 292 62.12 5.54 11.06
N GLU A 293 62.48 6.58 10.30
CA GLU A 293 63.16 7.77 10.82
C GLU A 293 62.23 8.60 11.73
N PRO A 294 62.76 9.35 12.71
CA PRO A 294 61.95 10.11 13.66
C PRO A 294 61.62 11.51 13.13
N GLU A 295 60.33 11.86 13.09
CA GLU A 295 59.85 13.23 12.84
C GLU A 295 59.28 13.84 14.14
N GLU A 296 59.59 15.13 14.34
CA GLU A 296 59.39 15.92 15.56
C GLU A 296 57.91 16.12 15.98
N ALA A 297 57.71 16.25 17.30
CA ALA A 297 56.42 16.42 17.95
C ALA A 297 55.95 17.89 18.03
N LEU A 298 54.64 18.10 17.91
CA LEU A 298 53.91 19.30 18.36
C LEU A 298 52.66 18.89 19.19
N PRO A 299 52.15 19.76 20.08
CA PRO A 299 51.68 19.34 21.40
C PRO A 299 50.18 19.05 21.53
N ASP A 300 49.90 18.22 22.54
CA ASP A 300 48.62 17.68 23.00
C ASP A 300 47.51 18.72 23.26
N LYS A 301 46.32 18.43 22.72
CA LYS A 301 45.05 18.73 23.40
C LYS A 301 44.28 17.43 23.67
N LYS A 302 44.28 17.03 24.94
CA LYS A 302 43.46 15.93 25.49
C LYS A 302 41.96 16.23 25.36
N MET A 303 41.22 15.31 24.74
CA MET A 303 39.92 14.87 25.24
C MET A 303 39.91 13.33 25.30
N ALA A 304 39.27 12.82 26.35
CA ALA A 304 39.38 11.45 26.83
C ALA A 304 38.84 10.40 25.86
N SER A 305 39.61 9.32 25.68
CA SER A 305 39.16 8.08 25.04
C SER A 305 38.09 7.38 25.88
N ALA A 306 37.01 6.97 25.22
CA ALA A 306 36.30 5.74 25.55
C ALA A 306 36.60 4.73 24.44
N GLU A 307 37.19 3.60 24.82
CA GLU A 307 37.67 2.53 23.94
C GLU A 307 36.54 1.59 23.51
N GLY A 308 36.60 1.11 22.26
CA GLY A 308 35.85 -0.04 21.75
C GLY A 308 35.47 0.06 20.26
N PRO A 309 35.85 -0.91 19.39
CA PRO A 309 35.27 -1.03 18.06
C PRO A 309 33.78 -1.39 18.19
N MET A 310 32.89 -0.52 17.70
CA MET A 310 31.47 -0.82 17.58
C MET A 310 31.25 -1.85 16.45
N VAL A 311 31.34 -3.14 16.78
CA VAL A 311 30.80 -4.20 15.93
C VAL A 311 29.27 -4.18 16.09
N PRO A 312 28.46 -4.08 15.02
CA PRO A 312 27.01 -4.15 15.14
C PRO A 312 26.61 -5.53 15.70
N ASN A 313 25.95 -5.55 16.84
CA ASN A 313 25.37 -6.77 17.38
C ASN A 313 24.04 -7.06 16.67
N PHE A 314 24.02 -8.06 15.78
CA PHE A 314 22.83 -8.47 15.04
C PHE A 314 21.93 -9.47 15.81
N PHE A 315 22.35 -9.91 16.99
CA PHE A 315 21.56 -10.73 17.89
C PHE A 315 21.25 -9.95 19.16
N LYS A 316 20.39 -8.93 19.00
CA LYS A 316 19.71 -8.33 20.13
C LYS A 316 18.66 -9.35 20.63
N PRO A 317 18.57 -9.65 21.94
CA PRO A 317 17.38 -10.30 22.48
C PRO A 317 16.17 -9.50 22.02
N ALA A 318 15.08 -10.17 21.64
CA ALA A 318 13.88 -9.54 21.10
C ALA A 318 13.31 -8.50 22.07
N GLU A 319 13.76 -7.26 21.94
CA GLU A 319 13.10 -6.09 22.45
C GLU A 319 12.75 -5.22 21.25
N THR A 320 11.43 -5.12 21.04
CA THR A 320 10.66 -4.53 19.94
C THR A 320 10.47 -5.43 18.72
N ALA A 321 9.19 -5.76 18.46
CA ALA A 321 8.71 -6.56 17.36
C ALA A 321 9.23 -6.03 16.01
N VAL A 322 9.64 -6.92 15.12
CA VAL A 322 9.90 -6.58 13.71
C VAL A 322 8.56 -6.09 13.12
N SER A 323 8.38 -4.77 13.04
CA SER A 323 7.16 -4.17 12.48
C SER A 323 7.07 -4.51 11.00
N VAL A 324 5.97 -5.13 10.58
CA VAL A 324 5.69 -5.43 9.17
C VAL A 324 5.43 -4.11 8.44
N SER A 325 6.01 -3.88 7.27
CA SER A 325 5.69 -2.69 6.45
C SER A 325 4.49 -2.96 5.51
N ALA A 326 3.92 -1.92 4.92
CA ALA A 326 2.65 -2.03 4.21
C ALA A 326 2.77 -2.83 2.90
N ALA A 327 3.84 -2.66 2.14
CA ALA A 327 4.03 -3.34 0.85
C ALA A 327 4.06 -4.88 0.95
N PRO A 328 4.89 -5.51 1.82
CA PRO A 328 4.87 -6.96 2.00
C PRO A 328 3.58 -7.46 2.64
N PHE A 329 2.96 -6.68 3.54
CA PHE A 329 1.65 -7.00 4.10
C PHE A 329 0.58 -7.10 3.00
N CYS A 330 0.47 -6.07 2.15
CA CYS A 330 -0.54 -6.01 1.11
C CYS A 330 -0.33 -7.05 0.00
N SER A 331 0.92 -7.36 -0.31
CA SER A 331 1.25 -8.47 -1.22
C SER A 331 0.72 -9.81 -0.69
N LYS A 332 0.87 -10.07 0.61
CA LYS A 332 0.33 -11.28 1.27
C LYS A 332 -1.20 -11.30 1.26
N ILE A 333 -1.84 -10.17 1.58
CA ILE A 333 -3.30 -10.03 1.56
C ILE A 333 -3.85 -10.30 0.16
N ALA A 334 -3.25 -9.75 -0.90
CA ALA A 334 -3.68 -9.96 -2.28
C ALA A 334 -3.64 -11.44 -2.69
N VAL A 335 -2.58 -12.18 -2.31
CA VAL A 335 -2.49 -13.62 -2.57
C VAL A 335 -3.61 -14.40 -1.87
N ASN A 336 -3.93 -14.05 -0.62
CA ASN A 336 -5.01 -14.70 0.12
C ASN A 336 -6.38 -14.37 -0.50
N THR A 337 -6.60 -13.12 -0.89
CA THR A 337 -7.82 -12.64 -1.57
C THR A 337 -8.06 -13.43 -2.85
N ALA A 338 -7.02 -13.60 -3.67
CA ALA A 338 -7.10 -14.36 -4.91
C ALA A 338 -7.44 -15.84 -4.66
N LYS A 339 -6.87 -16.46 -3.62
CA LYS A 339 -7.20 -17.84 -3.23
C LYS A 339 -8.65 -17.99 -2.74
N ALA A 340 -9.20 -16.97 -2.10
CA ALA A 340 -10.58 -16.93 -1.64
C ALA A 340 -11.59 -16.65 -2.77
N GLY A 341 -11.13 -16.27 -3.96
CA GLY A 341 -11.97 -15.94 -5.11
C GLY A 341 -12.53 -14.52 -5.09
N GLY A 342 -11.98 -13.63 -4.26
CA GLY A 342 -12.40 -12.23 -4.13
C GLY A 342 -12.24 -11.71 -2.70
N PRO A 343 -12.45 -10.39 -2.50
CA PRO A 343 -12.41 -9.78 -1.17
C PRO A 343 -13.62 -10.21 -0.33
N GLU A 344 -13.42 -10.17 0.99
CA GLU A 344 -14.45 -10.35 1.99
C GLU A 344 -15.51 -9.24 1.87
N THR A 345 -16.76 -9.59 2.18
CA THR A 345 -17.89 -8.63 2.21
C THR A 345 -18.59 -8.72 3.56
N ALA A 346 -19.39 -7.71 3.91
CA ALA A 346 -20.12 -7.73 5.19
C ALA A 346 -21.09 -8.93 5.27
N ALA A 347 -21.56 -9.42 4.12
CA ALA A 347 -22.48 -10.56 4.03
C ALA A 347 -21.78 -11.93 4.05
N SER A 348 -20.50 -12.00 3.67
CA SER A 348 -19.77 -13.26 3.48
C SER A 348 -18.47 -13.37 4.25
N MET A 349 -18.22 -12.46 5.20
CA MET A 349 -16.96 -12.40 5.95
C MET A 349 -16.68 -13.72 6.68
N THR A 350 -15.57 -14.37 6.30
CA THR A 350 -15.10 -15.60 6.97
C THR A 350 -13.84 -15.40 7.79
N SER A 351 -13.05 -14.38 7.49
CA SER A 351 -11.84 -14.02 8.21
C SER A 351 -11.80 -12.52 8.50
N PRO A 352 -12.10 -12.08 9.74
CA PRO A 352 -12.05 -10.67 10.12
C PRO A 352 -10.68 -10.02 9.89
N ALA A 353 -9.60 -10.75 10.15
CA ALA A 353 -8.24 -10.25 9.92
C ALA A 353 -7.93 -10.07 8.43
N GLN A 354 -8.45 -10.94 7.56
CA GLN A 354 -8.31 -10.81 6.10
C GLN A 354 -9.13 -9.61 5.61
N ALA A 355 -10.38 -9.47 6.05
CA ALA A 355 -11.24 -8.33 5.70
C ALA A 355 -10.59 -6.98 6.09
N ILE A 356 -10.08 -6.86 7.32
CA ILE A 356 -9.35 -5.67 7.77
C ILE A 356 -8.11 -5.40 6.89
N GLY A 357 -7.37 -6.45 6.55
CA GLY A 357 -6.19 -6.33 5.71
C GLY A 357 -6.49 -5.88 4.27
N GLU A 358 -7.56 -6.41 3.67
CA GLU A 358 -8.01 -6.01 2.33
C GLU A 358 -8.43 -4.55 2.29
N GLN A 359 -9.16 -4.10 3.31
CA GLN A 359 -9.60 -2.72 3.45
C GLN A 359 -8.44 -1.77 3.68
N PHE A 360 -7.44 -2.15 4.50
CA PHE A 360 -6.21 -1.38 4.66
C PHE A 360 -5.47 -1.18 3.33
N CYS A 361 -5.31 -2.26 2.56
CA CYS A 361 -4.56 -2.21 1.31
C CYS A 361 -5.28 -1.41 0.22
N MET A 362 -6.60 -1.46 0.18
CA MET A 362 -7.39 -0.58 -0.69
C MET A 362 -7.20 0.90 -0.30
N LEU A 363 -7.33 1.23 0.99
CA LEU A 363 -7.18 2.61 1.46
C LEU A 363 -5.75 3.13 1.30
N ARG A 364 -4.75 2.27 1.46
CA ARG A 364 -3.35 2.57 1.13
C ARG A 364 -3.24 3.08 -0.31
N ASP A 365 -3.82 2.37 -1.27
CA ASP A 365 -3.75 2.76 -2.68
C ASP A 365 -4.55 4.05 -2.95
N ILE A 366 -5.73 4.21 -2.36
CA ILE A 366 -6.52 5.45 -2.43
C ILE A 366 -5.72 6.67 -1.93
N THR A 367 -5.03 6.53 -0.80
CA THR A 367 -4.25 7.64 -0.22
C THR A 367 -2.98 7.95 -1.03
N ILE A 368 -2.38 6.96 -1.70
CA ILE A 368 -1.32 7.18 -2.67
C ILE A 368 -1.85 8.02 -3.84
N ASP A 369 -2.95 7.61 -4.47
CA ASP A 369 -3.56 8.33 -5.60
C ASP A 369 -3.97 9.77 -5.24
N GLN A 370 -4.56 9.97 -4.05
CA GLN A 370 -4.89 11.30 -3.52
C GLN A 370 -3.62 12.16 -3.35
N SER A 371 -2.54 11.58 -2.81
CA SER A 371 -1.27 12.30 -2.63
C SER A 371 -0.66 12.72 -3.95
N GLU A 372 -0.76 11.90 -5.00
CA GLU A 372 -0.22 12.22 -6.33
C GLU A 372 -0.97 13.36 -7.00
N THR A 373 -2.29 13.39 -6.82
CA THR A 373 -3.12 14.52 -7.27
C THR A 373 -2.68 15.82 -6.61
N LEU A 374 -2.40 15.80 -5.29
CA LEU A 374 -1.93 16.98 -4.56
C LEU A 374 -0.50 17.37 -4.95
N LEU A 375 0.39 16.38 -5.12
CA LEU A 375 1.78 16.58 -5.55
C LEU A 375 1.88 17.22 -6.93
N SER A 376 0.94 16.92 -7.83
CA SER A 376 0.90 17.52 -9.17
C SER A 376 0.68 19.04 -9.16
N GLN A 377 0.20 19.58 -8.03
CA GLN A 377 -0.06 21.00 -7.83
C GLN A 377 1.12 21.73 -7.16
N ILE A 378 2.16 20.99 -6.76
CA ILE A 378 3.33 21.54 -6.07
C ILE A 378 4.45 21.76 -7.08
N GLU A 379 4.88 23.01 -7.21
CA GLU A 379 6.04 23.38 -8.02
C GLU A 379 7.25 23.66 -7.12
N GLY A 380 8.46 23.49 -7.66
CA GLY A 380 9.71 23.90 -6.99
C GLY A 380 10.31 22.89 -6.00
N PHE A 381 9.73 21.70 -5.85
CA PHE A 381 10.27 20.62 -5.01
C PHE A 381 10.40 19.31 -5.80
N THR A 382 11.48 18.56 -5.56
CA THR A 382 11.63 17.20 -6.10
C THR A 382 10.89 16.18 -5.25
N PRO A 383 10.49 15.02 -5.81
CA PRO A 383 9.85 13.96 -5.03
C PRO A 383 10.68 13.50 -3.82
N GLN A 384 12.01 13.49 -3.95
CA GLN A 384 12.90 13.12 -2.85
C GLN A 384 12.90 14.17 -1.74
N GLN A 385 12.95 15.47 -2.08
CA GLN A 385 12.86 16.55 -1.09
C GLN A 385 11.55 16.50 -0.32
N ILE A 386 10.44 16.17 -1.00
CA ILE A 386 9.15 16.01 -0.35
C ILE A 386 9.15 14.81 0.60
N ALA A 387 9.74 13.69 0.19
CA ALA A 387 9.89 12.52 1.06
C ALA A 387 10.73 12.82 2.31
N GLU A 388 11.84 13.56 2.16
CA GLU A 388 12.67 14.01 3.27
C GLU A 388 11.90 14.94 4.23
N GLN A 389 11.12 15.88 3.71
CA GLN A 389 10.25 16.74 4.54
C GLN A 389 9.18 15.94 5.28
N CYS A 390 8.56 14.96 4.63
CA CYS A 390 7.58 14.08 5.26
C CYS A 390 8.20 13.16 6.33
N ALA A 391 9.46 12.75 6.16
CA ALA A 391 10.20 12.02 7.19
C ALA A 391 10.50 12.92 8.40
N GLY A 392 10.90 14.18 8.19
CA GLY A 392 11.10 15.15 9.26
C GLY A 392 9.81 15.47 10.03
N PHE A 393 8.68 15.59 9.32
CA PHE A 393 7.36 15.71 9.95
C PHE A 393 7.05 14.49 10.85
N ALA A 394 7.36 13.28 10.39
CA ALA A 394 7.18 12.06 11.15
C ALA A 394 8.06 12.01 12.40
N GLU A 395 9.30 12.48 12.31
CA GLU A 395 10.24 12.54 13.43
C GLU A 395 9.68 13.39 14.58
N HIS A 396 9.15 14.58 14.27
CA HIS A 396 8.47 15.45 15.24
C HIS A 396 7.25 14.78 15.90
N MET A 397 6.55 13.94 15.14
CA MET A 397 5.33 13.24 15.56
C MET A 397 5.60 11.92 16.31
N THR A 398 6.87 11.55 16.53
CA THR A 398 7.26 10.33 17.25
C THR A 398 6.55 10.14 18.61
N PRO A 399 6.34 11.18 19.45
CA PRO A 399 5.61 11.00 20.70
C PRO A 399 4.14 10.61 20.50
N ALA A 400 3.46 11.15 19.47
CA ALA A 400 2.09 10.75 19.12
C ALA A 400 2.02 9.31 18.60
N ILE A 401 2.98 8.88 17.77
CA ILE A 401 3.08 7.48 17.32
C ILE A 401 3.21 6.53 18.53
N LYS A 402 4.02 6.89 19.53
CA LYS A 402 4.17 6.11 20.77
C LYS A 402 2.88 6.10 21.61
N ALA A 403 2.20 7.25 21.71
CA ALA A 403 0.93 7.35 22.41
C ALA A 403 -0.12 6.42 21.79
N ALA A 404 -0.23 6.39 20.45
CA ALA A 404 -1.16 5.53 19.73
C ALA A 404 -0.98 4.02 20.04
N ALA A 405 0.25 3.58 20.31
CA ALA A 405 0.55 2.18 20.62
C ALA A 405 0.11 1.75 22.03
N GLY A 406 -0.09 2.70 22.95
CA GLY A 406 -0.30 2.43 24.38
C GLY A 406 -1.57 3.02 24.98
N GLY A 407 -2.04 4.17 24.49
CA GLY A 407 -3.17 4.93 25.02
C GLY A 407 -4.45 4.73 24.21
N ASP A 408 -5.56 5.24 24.75
CA ASP A 408 -6.82 5.28 24.01
C ASP A 408 -6.80 6.37 22.92
N ARG A 409 -7.85 6.38 22.08
CA ARG A 409 -7.98 7.29 20.95
C ARG A 409 -7.93 8.76 21.38
N GLU A 410 -8.68 9.15 22.41
CA GLU A 410 -8.78 10.55 22.84
C GLU A 410 -7.47 11.05 23.44
N GLU A 411 -6.81 10.23 24.28
CA GLU A 411 -5.49 10.55 24.80
C GLU A 411 -4.47 10.74 23.66
N THR A 412 -4.49 9.85 22.67
CA THR A 412 -3.63 9.94 21.49
C THR A 412 -3.87 11.22 20.68
N LEU A 413 -5.14 11.59 20.44
CA LEU A 413 -5.48 12.81 19.69
C LEU A 413 -5.12 14.09 20.45
N ASN A 414 -5.30 14.10 21.77
CA ASN A 414 -4.88 15.23 22.60
C ASN A 414 -3.35 15.42 22.55
N ALA A 415 -2.58 14.34 22.66
CA ALA A 415 -1.13 14.38 22.51
C ALA A 415 -0.71 14.83 21.11
N THR A 416 -1.39 14.35 20.07
CA THR A 416 -1.14 14.71 18.67
C THR A 416 -1.42 16.21 18.44
N THR A 417 -2.53 16.71 18.96
CA THR A 417 -2.93 18.12 18.83
C THR A 417 -1.91 19.06 19.46
N ALA A 418 -1.37 18.71 20.64
CA ALA A 418 -0.33 19.48 21.30
C ALA A 418 0.95 19.59 20.43
N LEU A 419 1.38 18.49 19.81
CA LEU A 419 2.55 18.50 18.93
C LEU A 419 2.34 19.32 17.65
N LEU A 420 1.11 19.29 17.10
CA LEU A 420 0.76 20.07 15.92
C LEU A 420 0.71 21.57 16.22
N GLN A 421 0.32 21.97 17.43
CA GLN A 421 0.35 23.37 17.86
C GLN A 421 1.78 23.94 17.89
N ASP A 422 2.78 23.11 18.27
CA ASP A 422 4.19 23.51 18.27
C ASP A 422 4.74 23.82 16.88
N LEU A 423 4.13 23.27 15.81
CA LEU A 423 4.51 23.56 14.43
C LEU A 423 4.05 24.95 13.95
N GLY A 424 3.10 25.58 14.67
CA GLY A 424 2.58 26.91 14.31
C GLY A 424 1.81 26.96 12.98
N MET A 425 1.39 25.81 12.44
CA MET A 425 0.64 25.68 11.19
C MET A 425 -0.86 25.73 11.43
N SER A 426 -1.63 26.22 10.45
CA SER A 426 -3.10 26.11 10.46
C SER A 426 -3.57 24.67 10.24
N ALA A 427 -4.81 24.36 10.66
CA ALA A 427 -5.41 23.04 10.48
C ALA A 427 -5.49 22.65 8.99
N GLU A 428 -5.79 23.60 8.12
CA GLU A 428 -5.85 23.40 6.67
C GLU A 428 -4.47 23.08 6.08
N GLN A 429 -3.42 23.77 6.53
CA GLN A 429 -2.04 23.49 6.11
C GLN A 429 -1.59 22.11 6.60
N ILE A 430 -1.89 21.76 7.85
CA ILE A 430 -1.60 20.43 8.41
C ILE A 430 -2.33 19.35 7.59
N ALA A 431 -3.61 19.56 7.29
CA ALA A 431 -4.38 18.62 6.47
C ALA A 431 -3.77 18.40 5.09
N GLY A 432 -3.37 19.47 4.39
CA GLY A 432 -2.71 19.37 3.10
C GLY A 432 -1.37 18.62 3.16
N THR A 433 -0.49 19.01 4.09
CA THR A 433 0.81 18.36 4.31
C THR A 433 0.64 16.89 4.67
N ALA A 434 -0.25 16.57 5.60
CA ALA A 434 -0.45 15.21 6.07
C ALA A 434 -1.07 14.31 4.99
N ARG A 435 -1.97 14.79 4.11
CA ARG A 435 -2.46 13.98 2.97
C ARG A 435 -1.34 13.60 2.00
N ILE A 436 -0.45 14.55 1.70
CA ILE A 436 0.72 14.30 0.85
C ILE A 436 1.63 13.28 1.55
N CYS A 437 1.98 13.52 2.81
CA CYS A 437 2.89 12.67 3.55
C CYS A 437 2.33 11.28 3.83
N LEU A 438 1.01 11.12 3.99
CA LEU A 438 0.36 9.82 4.11
C LEU A 438 0.61 8.95 2.89
N GLY A 439 0.33 9.46 1.68
CA GLY A 439 0.58 8.71 0.44
C GLY A 439 2.07 8.53 0.15
N VAL A 440 2.92 9.52 0.44
CA VAL A 440 4.39 9.38 0.36
C VAL A 440 4.88 8.25 1.28
N GLY A 441 4.40 8.20 2.52
CA GLY A 441 4.72 7.16 3.50
C GLY A 441 4.37 5.77 2.97
N TYR A 442 3.18 5.59 2.41
CA TYR A 442 2.79 4.30 1.84
C TYR A 442 3.52 3.93 0.55
N ARG A 443 3.80 4.90 -0.33
CA ARG A 443 4.53 4.68 -1.58
C ARG A 443 6.01 4.33 -1.34
N THR A 444 6.63 4.96 -0.35
CA THR A 444 8.03 4.72 0.03
C THR A 444 8.19 3.63 1.11
N ASP A 445 7.08 3.02 1.53
CA ASP A 445 7.01 2.03 2.59
C ASP A 445 7.59 2.52 3.94
N ASN A 446 7.56 3.84 4.18
CA ASN A 446 7.94 4.50 5.42
C ASN A 446 6.71 4.62 6.35
N MET A 447 6.58 3.64 7.26
CA MET A 447 5.41 3.56 8.13
C MET A 447 5.34 4.63 9.22
N PRO A 448 6.44 5.07 9.86
CA PRO A 448 6.39 6.23 10.75
C PRO A 448 5.77 7.45 10.10
N THR A 449 6.14 7.75 8.83
CA THR A 449 5.52 8.83 8.06
C THR A 449 4.03 8.62 7.82
N ALA A 450 3.62 7.41 7.44
CA ALA A 450 2.21 7.11 7.22
C ALA A 450 1.38 7.26 8.51
N ILE A 451 1.85 6.68 9.62
CA ILE A 451 1.16 6.73 10.93
C ILE A 451 1.08 8.17 11.45
N ALA A 452 2.19 8.92 11.43
CA ALA A 452 2.20 10.33 11.83
C ALA A 452 1.18 11.16 11.05
N SER A 453 1.10 10.92 9.73
CA SER A 453 0.19 11.64 8.86
C SER A 453 -1.28 11.29 9.11
N ALA A 454 -1.59 10.01 9.32
CA ALA A 454 -2.94 9.57 9.69
C ALA A 454 -3.38 10.17 11.04
N LEU A 455 -2.50 10.17 12.04
CA LEU A 455 -2.74 10.81 13.34
C LEU A 455 -2.96 12.31 13.19
N ALA A 456 -2.15 13.00 12.39
CA ALA A 456 -2.30 14.43 12.16
C ALA A 456 -3.63 14.79 11.50
N LEU A 457 -4.07 14.02 10.50
CA LEU A 457 -5.37 14.19 9.84
C LEU A 457 -6.53 13.98 10.82
N SER A 458 -6.43 12.94 11.64
CA SER A 458 -7.40 12.64 12.70
C SER A 458 -7.51 13.81 13.70
N ALA A 459 -6.36 14.37 14.11
CA ALA A 459 -6.29 15.47 15.09
C ALA A 459 -6.84 16.80 14.54
N VAL A 460 -6.80 17.04 13.22
CA VAL A 460 -7.41 18.22 12.59
C VAL A 460 -8.87 18.01 12.17
N ASN A 461 -9.57 17.07 12.83
CA ASN A 461 -10.99 16.73 12.65
C ASN A 461 -11.35 16.12 11.29
N LEU A 462 -10.38 15.54 10.57
CA LEU A 462 -10.67 14.71 9.41
C LEU A 462 -10.87 13.24 9.84
N GLY A 463 -11.94 13.01 10.62
CA GLY A 463 -12.17 11.73 11.31
C GLY A 463 -12.35 10.52 10.40
N ALA A 464 -12.53 10.68 9.09
CA ALA A 464 -12.47 9.56 8.16
C ALA A 464 -11.08 8.88 8.13
N TYR A 465 -10.01 9.62 8.44
CA TYR A 465 -8.64 9.09 8.51
C TYR A 465 -8.36 8.31 9.80
N ASP A 466 -9.26 8.33 10.79
CA ASP A 466 -9.18 7.47 11.96
C ASP A 466 -9.14 5.98 11.55
N GLU A 467 -9.79 5.63 10.44
CA GLU A 467 -9.74 4.28 9.87
C GLU A 467 -8.31 3.84 9.52
N MET A 468 -7.45 4.75 9.06
CA MET A 468 -6.05 4.45 8.77
C MET A 468 -5.26 4.16 10.04
N VAL A 469 -5.51 4.92 11.11
CA VAL A 469 -4.90 4.67 12.42
C VAL A 469 -5.36 3.32 12.97
N GLY A 470 -6.67 3.04 12.87
CA GLY A 470 -7.25 1.74 13.22
C GLY A 470 -6.59 0.59 12.47
N HIS A 471 -6.30 0.74 11.17
CA HIS A 471 -5.62 -0.29 10.39
C HIS A 471 -4.19 -0.58 10.86
N HIS A 472 -3.40 0.45 11.15
CA HIS A 472 -2.05 0.26 11.69
C HIS A 472 -2.08 -0.49 13.03
N LEU A 473 -3.02 -0.15 13.91
CA LEU A 473 -3.20 -0.84 15.19
C LEU A 473 -3.70 -2.28 15.00
N ALA A 474 -4.73 -2.50 14.19
CA ALA A 474 -5.32 -3.84 14.01
C ALA A 474 -4.38 -4.82 13.31
N THR A 475 -3.58 -4.35 12.36
CA THR A 475 -2.70 -5.20 11.55
C THR A 475 -1.28 -5.32 12.10
N GLY A 476 -0.84 -4.37 12.94
CA GLY A 476 0.55 -4.25 13.36
C GLY A 476 1.49 -3.72 12.27
N VAL A 477 0.95 -3.23 11.14
CA VAL A 477 1.77 -2.63 10.09
C VAL A 477 2.40 -1.35 10.62
N GLY A 478 3.73 -1.28 10.64
CA GLY A 478 4.48 -0.11 11.09
C GLY A 478 4.56 0.08 12.60
N GLY A 479 4.00 -0.83 13.40
CA GLY A 479 3.92 -0.65 14.84
C GLY A 479 3.56 -1.92 15.61
N THR A 480 3.03 -1.76 16.81
CA THR A 480 2.57 -2.88 17.64
C THR A 480 1.13 -3.21 17.29
N MET A 481 0.83 -4.49 17.09
CA MET A 481 -0.52 -4.97 16.84
C MET A 481 -1.38 -4.82 18.12
N ARG A 482 -2.42 -4.00 18.05
CA ARG A 482 -3.38 -3.64 19.11
C ARG A 482 -4.81 -3.62 18.56
N PRO A 483 -5.38 -4.79 18.19
CA PRO A 483 -6.73 -4.86 17.66
C PRO A 483 -7.78 -4.39 18.68
N ASP A 484 -7.48 -4.50 19.98
CA ASP A 484 -8.29 -4.00 21.08
C ASP A 484 -8.45 -2.47 21.06
N LEU A 485 -7.38 -1.72 20.75
CA LEU A 485 -7.45 -0.27 20.64
C LEU A 485 -8.03 0.19 19.31
N ALA A 486 -7.83 -0.60 18.24
CA ALA A 486 -8.28 -0.26 16.89
C ALA A 486 -9.81 -0.08 16.79
N VAL A 487 -10.59 -0.79 17.60
CA VAL A 487 -12.07 -0.74 17.60
C VAL A 487 -12.59 0.69 17.74
N ALA A 488 -12.07 1.46 18.70
CA ALA A 488 -12.52 2.83 18.95
C ALA A 488 -12.23 3.78 17.78
N TRP A 489 -11.14 3.53 17.04
CA TRP A 489 -10.79 4.31 15.84
C TRP A 489 -11.74 4.00 14.68
N TYR A 490 -12.04 2.71 14.44
CA TYR A 490 -12.99 2.33 13.41
C TYR A 490 -14.42 2.79 13.71
N ASP A 491 -14.87 2.66 14.96
CA ASP A 491 -16.20 3.10 15.38
C ASP A 491 -16.34 4.61 15.19
N ASN A 492 -15.33 5.40 15.58
CA ASN A 492 -15.38 6.84 15.37
C ASN A 492 -15.34 7.22 13.88
N ALA A 493 -14.46 6.59 13.09
CA ALA A 493 -14.41 6.83 11.65
C ALA A 493 -15.78 6.61 11.01
N PHE A 494 -16.45 5.51 11.38
CA PHE A 494 -17.79 5.20 10.91
C PHE A 494 -18.81 6.24 11.38
N GLU A 495 -18.86 6.59 12.66
CA GLU A 495 -19.80 7.60 13.15
C GLU A 495 -19.62 8.98 12.50
N VAL A 496 -18.37 9.38 12.22
CA VAL A 496 -18.06 10.65 11.58
C VAL A 496 -18.51 10.66 10.13
N THR A 497 -18.24 9.62 9.35
CA THR A 497 -18.60 9.56 7.93
C THR A 497 -20.11 9.47 7.68
N GLN A 498 -20.90 9.08 8.69
CA GLN A 498 -22.36 9.10 8.63
C GLN A 498 -22.96 10.53 8.67
N LYS A 499 -22.17 11.54 9.01
CA LYS A 499 -22.62 12.94 9.04
C LYS A 499 -22.60 13.54 7.64
N ALA A 500 -23.63 14.31 7.30
CA ALA A 500 -23.76 14.95 5.98
C ALA A 500 -22.60 15.91 5.62
N SER A 501 -21.87 16.41 6.61
CA SER A 501 -20.73 17.33 6.44
C SER A 501 -19.37 16.63 6.41
N ALA A 502 -19.34 15.30 6.45
CA ALA A 502 -18.09 14.56 6.49
C ALA A 502 -17.36 14.64 5.14
N GLU A 503 -16.05 14.86 5.20
CA GLU A 503 -15.19 14.63 4.04
C GLU A 503 -14.83 13.13 4.00
N PRO A 504 -15.27 12.39 2.97
CA PRO A 504 -15.06 10.95 2.94
C PRO A 504 -13.65 10.62 2.43
N LEU A 505 -13.01 9.63 3.06
CA LEU A 505 -11.78 9.02 2.54
C LEU A 505 -12.07 8.06 1.37
N ARG A 506 -13.21 7.37 1.44
CA ARG A 506 -13.67 6.35 0.49
C ARG A 506 -14.60 6.98 -0.57
N ALA A 507 -14.58 6.43 -1.77
CA ALA A 507 -15.61 6.74 -2.75
C ALA A 507 -16.97 6.14 -2.31
N PRO A 508 -18.12 6.70 -2.74
CA PRO A 508 -19.43 6.19 -2.35
C PRO A 508 -19.65 4.71 -2.68
N GLU A 509 -19.06 4.21 -3.76
CA GLU A 509 -19.11 2.80 -4.15
C GLU A 509 -18.40 1.85 -3.16
N ASP A 510 -17.46 2.37 -2.37
CA ASP A 510 -16.65 1.60 -1.41
C ASP A 510 -17.13 1.79 0.03
N ALA A 511 -18.26 2.48 0.23
CA ALA A 511 -18.81 2.80 1.56
C ALA A 511 -19.17 1.54 2.37
N GLU A 512 -19.50 0.42 1.71
CA GLU A 512 -19.71 -0.87 2.40
C GLU A 512 -18.45 -1.31 3.17
N GLY A 513 -17.26 -0.97 2.67
CA GLY A 513 -15.97 -1.31 3.29
C GLY A 513 -15.88 -0.84 4.74
N GLN A 514 -16.42 0.34 5.05
CA GLN A 514 -16.39 0.88 6.41
C GLN A 514 -17.30 0.07 7.37
N THR A 515 -18.46 -0.38 6.87
CA THR A 515 -19.35 -1.28 7.62
C THR A 515 -18.68 -2.63 7.86
N LEU A 516 -17.96 -3.15 6.85
CA LEU A 516 -17.18 -4.39 6.95
C LEU A 516 -16.07 -4.27 8.00
N VAL A 517 -15.29 -3.18 8.01
CA VAL A 517 -14.19 -2.99 8.97
C VAL A 517 -14.70 -2.88 10.41
N VAL A 518 -15.81 -2.17 10.65
CA VAL A 518 -16.46 -2.15 11.96
C VAL A 518 -16.90 -3.56 12.35
N ALA A 519 -17.63 -4.28 11.49
CA ALA A 519 -18.07 -5.63 11.79
C ALA A 519 -16.89 -6.59 12.08
N ALA A 520 -15.82 -6.51 11.28
CA ALA A 520 -14.62 -7.32 11.42
C ALA A 520 -13.86 -7.01 12.71
N SER A 521 -13.69 -5.74 13.07
CA SER A 521 -12.94 -5.35 14.28
C SER A 521 -13.62 -5.81 15.57
N HIS A 522 -14.95 -5.71 15.63
CA HIS A 522 -15.74 -6.22 16.76
C HIS A 522 -15.72 -7.75 16.84
N GLU A 523 -15.80 -8.43 15.69
CA GLU A 523 -15.69 -9.90 15.66
C GLU A 523 -14.30 -10.40 16.07
N LEU A 524 -13.23 -9.72 15.61
CA LEU A 524 -11.84 -10.07 15.93
C LEU A 524 -11.53 -9.95 17.43
N THR A 525 -12.14 -8.99 18.11
CA THR A 525 -11.90 -8.70 19.54
C THR A 525 -12.93 -9.33 20.47
N GLY A 526 -13.98 -9.94 19.92
CA GLY A 526 -15.10 -10.48 20.70
C GLY A 526 -15.95 -9.41 21.38
N THR A 527 -15.84 -8.14 20.96
CA THR A 527 -16.69 -7.04 21.46
C THR A 527 -18.05 -7.06 20.77
N ALA A 528 -19.09 -6.61 21.48
CA ALA A 528 -20.43 -6.55 20.91
C ALA A 528 -20.50 -5.47 19.81
N LYS A 529 -20.96 -5.86 18.61
CA LYS A 529 -21.17 -4.94 17.48
C LYS A 529 -21.91 -3.67 17.94
N PRO A 530 -21.46 -2.47 17.56
CA PRO A 530 -22.18 -1.26 17.86
C PRO A 530 -23.51 -1.37 17.12
N LYS A 531 -24.61 -1.21 17.85
CA LYS A 531 -25.91 -1.11 17.19
C LYS A 531 -25.82 0.13 16.30
N PRO A 532 -26.09 0.02 14.99
CA PRO A 532 -26.20 1.21 14.17
C PRO A 532 -27.23 2.11 14.84
N THR A 533 -26.77 3.27 15.31
CA THR A 533 -27.64 4.41 15.56
C THR A 533 -28.12 4.86 14.19
N LEU A 534 -29.09 4.11 13.65
CA LEU A 534 -30.04 4.69 12.73
C LEU A 534 -30.54 5.93 13.47
N MET A 535 -30.13 7.11 12.99
CA MET A 535 -30.88 8.30 13.34
C MET A 535 -32.33 7.97 13.03
N ASP A 536 -33.13 7.93 14.07
CA ASP A 536 -34.55 7.79 13.95
C ASP A 536 -35.05 9.07 13.28
N PHE A 537 -35.11 9.05 11.94
CA PHE A 537 -35.64 10.14 11.14
C PHE A 537 -37.13 10.40 11.45
N SER A 538 -37.78 9.57 12.28
CA SER A 538 -39.15 9.87 12.74
C SER A 538 -39.22 11.10 13.65
N ASN A 539 -38.11 11.53 14.29
CA ASN A 539 -38.10 12.76 15.10
C ASN A 539 -37.73 14.03 14.31
N ALA A 540 -37.06 13.94 13.16
CA ALA A 540 -36.79 15.10 12.31
C ALA A 540 -38.05 15.55 11.53
N ALA A 541 -38.98 14.62 11.26
CA ALA A 541 -40.27 14.93 10.68
C ALA A 541 -41.25 15.59 11.68
N ALA A 542 -41.06 15.37 13.00
CA ALA A 542 -41.94 15.91 14.04
C ALA A 542 -41.62 17.38 14.41
N THR A 543 -40.37 17.82 14.25
CA THR A 543 -39.96 19.22 14.46
C THR A 543 -40.12 20.10 13.23
N ALA A 544 -40.30 19.53 12.04
CA ALA A 544 -40.69 20.26 10.82
C ALA A 544 -42.22 20.47 10.70
N ALA A 545 -43.01 19.86 11.59
CA ALA A 545 -44.47 19.92 11.62
C ALA A 545 -45.05 20.69 12.84
N LYS A 546 -44.23 21.54 13.49
CA LYS A 546 -44.69 22.45 14.56
C LYS A 546 -44.32 23.89 14.29
#